data_AF-A0A140CT05-F1
#
_entry.id   AF-A0A140CT05-F1
#
_cell.length_a   1.000
_cell.length_b   1.000
_cell.length_c   1.000
_cell.angle_alpha   90.00
_cell.angle_beta   90.00
_cell.angle_gamma   90.00
#
_symmetry.space_group_name_H-M   'P 1'
#
loop_
_entity.id
_entity.type
_entity.pdbx_description
1 polymer ?
#
loop_
_entity_poly.entity_id
_entity_poly.type
_entity_poly.pdbx_seq_one_letter_code
_entity_poly.pdbx_strand_id
1 'polypeptide(L)'
;TKGENLPLITSCSPGWINFLEKFFPEMIPNVSTCKSPMSMLSPVLKTYYAEKAGIDPKDMFVVAIMPCTAKKYEAQRPEHRAEEGYPYTDAVLTTREAIQMIKSFGIDMKDLEDSEFDSPLGESSGAADIFGVSGGVMEAALRTAYEKVTGEECPNLNFEQVRGLQGTKECTIDIKG
;
A
#
# COMPACT_ATOMS: atom_id res chain seq x y z
N THR A 1 18.20 17.35 8.85
CA THR A 1 17.54 17.12 7.55
C THR A 1 17.71 18.37 6.70
N LYS A 2 18.03 18.27 5.40
CA LYS A 2 18.34 19.45 4.57
C LYS A 2 17.14 20.33 4.19
N GLY A 3 15.91 19.96 4.60
CA GLY A 3 14.69 20.73 4.31
C GLY A 3 14.30 20.80 2.83
N GLU A 4 14.99 20.06 1.97
CA GLU A 4 14.74 20.04 0.52
C GLU A 4 13.41 19.31 0.23
N ASN A 5 12.63 19.84 -0.70
CA ASN A 5 11.38 19.27 -1.22
C ASN A 5 10.28 19.00 -0.18
N LEU A 6 10.10 19.93 0.76
CA LEU A 6 8.90 19.98 1.61
C LEU A 6 7.80 20.85 0.97
N PRO A 7 6.50 20.54 1.19
CA PRO A 7 5.96 19.43 1.99
C PRO A 7 6.18 18.07 1.33
N LEU A 8 6.23 16.98 2.12
CA LEU A 8 6.28 15.62 1.59
C LEU A 8 4.85 15.12 1.34
N ILE A 9 4.61 14.58 0.16
CA ILE A 9 3.29 14.14 -0.32
C ILE A 9 3.30 12.62 -0.46
N THR A 10 2.27 11.95 0.08
CA THR A 10 2.13 10.49 -0.04
C THR A 10 1.88 10.05 -1.48
N SER A 11 2.39 8.87 -1.86
CA SER A 11 2.35 8.35 -3.24
C SER A 11 1.48 7.11 -3.44
N CYS A 12 0.87 6.57 -2.38
CA CYS A 12 0.24 5.25 -2.43
C CYS A 12 -1.11 5.19 -3.16
N SER A 13 -1.75 6.34 -3.40
CA SER A 13 -3.01 6.46 -4.12
C SER A 13 -2.76 6.74 -5.61
N PRO A 14 -3.02 5.78 -6.50
CA PRO A 14 -2.75 5.97 -7.93
C PRO A 14 -3.66 7.03 -8.57
N GLY A 15 -4.86 7.24 -8.01
CA GLY A 15 -5.73 8.33 -8.45
C GLY A 15 -5.12 9.71 -8.17
N TRP A 16 -4.49 9.86 -7.00
CA TRP A 16 -3.76 11.08 -6.64
C TRP A 16 -2.53 11.30 -7.52
N ILE A 17 -1.71 10.26 -7.72
CA ILE A 17 -0.52 10.36 -8.58
C ILE A 17 -0.89 10.77 -10.01
N ASN A 18 -1.91 10.15 -10.60
CA ASN A 18 -2.36 10.49 -11.95
C ASN A 18 -2.91 11.93 -12.05
N PHE A 19 -3.58 12.41 -11.00
CA PHE A 19 -4.02 13.80 -10.92
C PHE A 19 -2.83 14.76 -10.84
N LEU A 20 -1.88 14.50 -9.93
CA LEU A 20 -0.69 15.33 -9.75
C LEU A 20 0.16 15.38 -11.03
N GLU A 21 0.43 14.24 -11.67
CA GLU A 21 1.22 14.16 -12.91
C GLU A 21 0.61 15.01 -14.06
N LYS A 22 -0.72 15.19 -14.07
CA LYS A 22 -1.44 15.92 -15.12
C LYS A 22 -1.62 17.40 -14.82
N PHE A 23 -1.93 17.72 -13.57
CA PHE A 23 -2.39 19.07 -13.20
C PHE A 23 -1.35 19.85 -12.39
N PHE A 24 -0.43 19.17 -11.71
CA PHE A 24 0.59 19.77 -10.83
C PHE A 24 1.96 19.07 -10.97
N PRO A 25 2.51 18.91 -12.18
CA PRO A 25 3.78 18.21 -12.41
C PRO A 25 4.97 18.86 -11.67
N GLU A 26 4.90 20.16 -11.38
CA GLU A 26 5.88 20.88 -10.58
C GLU A 26 5.98 20.38 -9.13
N MET A 27 4.95 19.69 -8.62
CA MET A 27 4.94 19.09 -7.28
C MET A 27 5.54 17.68 -7.24
N ILE A 28 5.96 17.11 -8.38
CA ILE A 28 6.59 15.77 -8.41
C ILE A 28 7.78 15.64 -7.45
N PRO A 29 8.70 16.63 -7.32
CA PRO A 29 9.82 16.54 -6.37
C PRO A 29 9.39 16.39 -4.91
N ASN A 30 8.17 16.83 -4.57
CA ASN A 30 7.58 16.75 -3.24
C ASN A 30 6.90 15.40 -2.96
N VAL A 31 6.74 14.53 -3.96
CA VAL A 31 6.09 13.23 -3.81
C VAL A 31 7.07 12.20 -3.27
N SER A 32 6.62 11.40 -2.30
CA SER A 32 7.36 10.26 -1.78
C SER A 32 7.76 9.30 -2.90
N THR A 33 9.02 8.91 -2.92
CA THR A 33 9.55 7.92 -3.88
C THR A 33 9.13 6.48 -3.56
N CYS A 34 8.44 6.27 -2.43
CA CYS A 34 7.92 4.96 -2.06
C CYS A 34 6.87 4.48 -3.08
N LYS A 35 6.94 3.20 -3.44
CA LYS A 35 5.86 2.49 -4.13
C LYS A 35 4.65 2.32 -3.20
N SER A 36 3.48 1.99 -3.74
CA SER A 36 2.35 1.59 -2.90
C SER A 36 2.56 0.19 -2.30
N PRO A 37 1.83 -0.22 -1.24
CA PRO A 37 2.00 -1.55 -0.64
C PRO A 37 1.84 -2.70 -1.64
N MET A 38 0.86 -2.61 -2.55
CA MET A 38 0.69 -3.58 -3.65
C MET A 38 1.97 -3.65 -4.50
N SER A 39 2.47 -2.50 -4.93
CA SER A 39 3.64 -2.39 -5.79
C SER A 39 4.97 -2.61 -5.04
N MET A 40 4.95 -2.72 -3.71
CA MET A 40 6.06 -3.16 -2.87
C MET A 40 6.05 -4.67 -2.66
N LEU A 41 4.89 -5.26 -2.32
CA LEU A 41 4.76 -6.68 -2.03
C LEU A 41 4.94 -7.55 -3.28
N SER A 42 4.37 -7.15 -4.42
CA SER A 42 4.45 -7.96 -5.64
C SER A 42 5.89 -8.23 -6.12
N PRO A 43 6.82 -7.25 -6.13
CA PRO A 43 8.24 -7.53 -6.36
C PRO A 43 8.86 -8.46 -5.32
N VAL A 44 8.55 -8.29 -4.03
CA VAL A 44 9.06 -9.14 -2.95
C VAL A 44 8.62 -10.60 -3.15
N LEU A 45 7.38 -10.81 -3.60
CA LEU A 45 6.88 -12.15 -3.96
C LEU A 45 7.69 -12.76 -5.12
N LYS A 46 7.92 -11.99 -6.18
CA LYS A 46 8.67 -12.46 -7.36
C LYS A 46 10.20 -12.42 -7.21
N THR A 47 10.73 -12.07 -6.05
CA THR A 47 12.18 -12.04 -5.79
C THR A 47 12.50 -12.89 -4.57
N TYR A 48 12.35 -12.32 -3.37
CA TYR A 48 12.67 -12.96 -2.11
C TYR A 48 11.89 -14.26 -1.88
N TYR A 49 10.57 -14.25 -2.12
CA TYR A 49 9.75 -15.44 -1.92
C TYR A 49 10.02 -16.49 -3.00
N ALA A 50 10.15 -16.08 -4.26
CA ALA A 50 10.51 -16.96 -5.37
C ALA A 50 11.81 -17.73 -5.08
N GLU A 51 12.85 -17.03 -4.61
CA GLU A 51 14.13 -17.64 -4.20
C GLU A 51 13.94 -18.63 -3.05
N LYS A 52 13.22 -18.21 -2.00
CA LYS A 52 12.99 -19.05 -0.81
C LYS A 52 12.16 -20.29 -1.09
N ALA A 53 11.20 -20.20 -2.01
CA ALA A 53 10.32 -21.28 -2.42
C ALA A 53 10.91 -22.16 -3.54
N GLY A 54 12.03 -21.74 -4.17
CA GLY A 54 12.63 -22.43 -5.30
C GLY A 54 11.76 -22.41 -6.57
N ILE A 55 11.01 -21.32 -6.79
CA ILE A 55 10.09 -21.16 -7.92
C ILE A 55 10.69 -20.12 -8.88
N ASP A 56 10.67 -20.37 -10.19
CA ASP A 56 11.03 -19.34 -11.18
C ASP A 56 9.99 -18.21 -11.12
N PRO A 57 10.40 -16.93 -10.93
CA PRO A 57 9.49 -15.79 -10.94
C PRO A 57 8.56 -15.71 -12.16
N LYS A 58 8.96 -16.27 -13.31
CA LYS A 58 8.15 -16.33 -14.53
C LYS A 58 6.97 -17.29 -14.44
N ASP A 59 7.08 -18.31 -13.58
CA ASP A 59 6.02 -19.27 -13.29
C ASP A 59 5.07 -18.77 -12.19
N MET A 60 5.37 -17.62 -11.59
CA MET A 60 4.52 -17.00 -10.56
C MET A 60 3.50 -16.03 -11.16
N PHE A 61 2.23 -16.25 -10.81
CA PHE A 61 1.13 -15.33 -11.14
C PHE A 61 0.60 -14.65 -9.87
N VAL A 62 0.87 -13.36 -9.73
CA VAL A 62 0.52 -12.54 -8.56
C VAL A 62 -0.77 -11.78 -8.82
N VAL A 63 -1.80 -12.06 -8.02
CA VAL A 63 -3.10 -11.38 -8.06
C VAL A 63 -3.30 -10.54 -6.83
N ALA A 64 -3.64 -9.27 -7.01
CA ALA A 64 -3.99 -8.36 -5.93
C ALA A 64 -5.51 -8.11 -5.88
N ILE A 65 -6.13 -8.30 -4.72
CA ILE A 65 -7.53 -7.91 -4.48
C ILE A 65 -7.53 -6.50 -3.85
N MET A 66 -8.15 -5.54 -4.53
CA MET A 66 -8.07 -4.13 -4.18
C MET A 66 -9.46 -3.48 -4.15
N PRO A 67 -9.75 -2.58 -3.19
CA PRO A 67 -11.01 -1.82 -3.18
C PRO A 67 -11.03 -0.66 -4.20
N CYS A 68 -10.04 -0.58 -5.11
CA CYS A 68 -9.82 0.57 -5.98
C CYS A 68 -9.59 0.12 -7.43
N THR A 69 -10.33 0.71 -8.37
CA THR A 69 -10.14 0.44 -9.81
C THR A 69 -8.85 1.04 -10.35
N ALA A 70 -8.37 2.15 -9.80
CA ALA A 70 -7.12 2.79 -10.22
C ALA A 70 -5.88 1.94 -9.91
N LYS A 71 -5.97 0.95 -9.03
CA LYS A 71 -4.89 -0.04 -8.82
C LYS A 71 -4.64 -0.92 -10.04
N LYS A 72 -5.66 -1.16 -10.88
CA LYS A 72 -5.48 -1.85 -12.18
C LYS A 72 -4.54 -1.04 -13.09
N TYR A 73 -4.69 0.29 -13.11
CA TYR A 73 -3.81 1.17 -13.86
C TYR A 73 -2.40 1.21 -13.27
N GLU A 74 -2.28 1.30 -11.94
CA GLU A 74 -0.98 1.27 -11.26
C GLU A 74 -0.17 0.02 -11.63
N ALA A 75 -0.78 -1.17 -11.54
CA ALA A 75 -0.12 -2.44 -11.87
C ALA A 75 0.38 -2.52 -13.33
N GLN A 76 -0.20 -1.74 -14.24
CA GLN A 76 0.14 -1.73 -15.66
C GLN A 76 1.19 -0.67 -16.02
N ARG A 77 1.66 0.13 -15.06
CA ARG A 77 2.69 1.15 -15.32
C ARG A 77 3.99 0.48 -15.82
N PRO A 78 4.64 0.98 -16.89
CA PRO A 78 5.85 0.37 -17.45
C PRO A 78 6.97 0.15 -16.43
N GLU A 79 7.09 1.05 -15.45
CA GLU A 79 8.04 0.99 -14.33
C GLU A 79 7.69 -0.03 -13.23
N HIS A 80 6.56 -0.74 -13.35
CA HIS A 80 6.13 -1.81 -12.43
C HIS A 80 6.28 -3.20 -13.06
N ARG A 81 7.33 -3.36 -13.86
CA ARG A 81 7.70 -4.60 -14.53
C ARG A 81 9.12 -4.98 -14.12
N ALA A 82 9.38 -6.28 -14.07
CA ALA A 82 10.73 -6.80 -13.85
C ALA A 82 11.62 -6.50 -15.05
N GLU A 83 12.94 -6.59 -14.86
CA GLU A 83 13.93 -6.34 -15.92
C GLU A 83 13.75 -7.31 -17.09
N GLU A 84 13.29 -8.53 -16.82
CA GLU A 84 12.98 -9.55 -17.82
C GLU A 84 11.65 -9.31 -18.56
N GLY A 85 10.91 -8.25 -18.20
CA GLY A 85 9.72 -7.80 -18.92
C GLY A 85 8.42 -8.52 -18.57
N TYR A 86 8.33 -9.23 -17.45
CA TYR A 86 7.04 -9.64 -16.88
C TYR A 86 6.55 -8.61 -15.84
N PRO A 87 5.23 -8.46 -15.63
CA PRO A 87 4.73 -7.51 -14.63
C PRO A 87 5.01 -8.04 -13.22
N TYR A 88 5.21 -7.12 -12.25
CA TYR A 88 5.30 -7.55 -10.86
C TYR A 88 3.94 -8.01 -10.32
N THR A 89 2.86 -7.28 -10.65
CA THR A 89 1.47 -7.67 -10.35
C THR A 89 0.77 -8.06 -11.64
N ASP A 90 0.41 -9.34 -11.80
CA ASP A 90 -0.14 -9.85 -13.07
C ASP A 90 -1.63 -9.49 -13.23
N ALA A 91 -2.40 -9.49 -12.15
CA ALA A 91 -3.80 -9.11 -12.18
C ALA A 91 -4.21 -8.33 -10.93
N VAL A 92 -5.18 -7.41 -11.11
CA VAL A 92 -5.84 -6.72 -10.02
C VAL A 92 -7.34 -6.93 -10.13
N LEU A 93 -7.90 -7.57 -9.10
CA LEU A 93 -9.34 -7.75 -8.94
C LEU A 93 -9.87 -6.72 -7.97
N THR A 94 -11.03 -6.15 -8.28
CA THR A 94 -11.79 -5.38 -7.31
C THR A 94 -12.43 -6.30 -6.29
N THR A 95 -12.75 -5.79 -5.10
CA THR A 95 -13.55 -6.53 -4.10
C THR A 95 -14.84 -7.10 -4.71
N ARG A 96 -15.49 -6.37 -5.63
CA ARG A 96 -16.70 -6.84 -6.32
C ARG A 96 -16.43 -8.02 -7.25
N GLU A 97 -15.36 -7.95 -8.05
CA GLU A 97 -14.97 -9.04 -8.96
C GLU A 97 -14.58 -10.30 -8.16
N ALA A 98 -13.82 -10.14 -7.07
CA ALA A 98 -13.44 -11.25 -6.20
C ALA A 98 -14.68 -11.91 -5.55
N ILE A 99 -15.60 -11.12 -4.99
CA ILE A 99 -16.85 -11.65 -4.39
C ILE A 99 -17.71 -12.36 -5.45
N GLN A 100 -17.80 -11.80 -6.66
CA GLN A 100 -18.56 -12.43 -7.74
C GLN A 100 -17.94 -13.77 -8.15
N MET A 101 -16.60 -13.83 -8.22
CA MET A 101 -15.87 -15.07 -8.50
C MET A 101 -16.17 -16.13 -7.42
N ILE A 102 -16.01 -15.81 -6.14
CA ILE A 102 -16.29 -16.72 -5.01
C ILE A 102 -17.73 -17.27 -5.11
N LYS A 103 -18.71 -16.40 -5.32
CA LYS A 103 -20.13 -16.81 -5.48
C LYS A 103 -20.37 -17.68 -6.70
N SER A 104 -19.67 -17.43 -7.81
CA SER A 104 -19.81 -18.24 -9.03
C SER A 104 -19.28 -19.67 -8.87
N PHE A 105 -18.38 -19.90 -7.91
CA PHE A 105 -17.94 -21.25 -7.51
C PHE A 105 -18.87 -21.92 -6.47
N GLY A 106 -19.97 -21.26 -6.07
CA GLY A 106 -20.91 -21.79 -5.09
C GLY A 106 -20.39 -21.77 -3.64
N ILE A 107 -19.35 -20.98 -3.36
CA ILE A 107 -18.75 -20.86 -2.03
C ILE A 107 -19.54 -19.84 -1.20
N ASP A 108 -20.03 -20.25 -0.03
CA ASP A 108 -20.56 -19.34 0.99
C ASP A 108 -19.47 -19.02 2.01
N MET A 109 -19.04 -17.77 2.06
CA MET A 109 -18.00 -17.30 2.98
C MET A 109 -18.38 -17.48 4.47
N LYS A 110 -19.66 -17.63 4.79
CA LYS A 110 -20.13 -17.81 6.17
C LYS A 110 -19.88 -19.22 6.71
N ASP A 111 -19.74 -20.18 5.81
CA ASP A 111 -19.60 -21.60 6.15
C ASP A 111 -18.13 -22.05 6.11
N LEU A 112 -17.20 -21.14 5.82
CA LEU A 112 -15.77 -21.41 5.81
C LEU A 112 -15.20 -21.36 7.23
N GLU A 113 -14.35 -22.32 7.56
CA GLU A 113 -13.52 -22.26 8.76
C GLU A 113 -12.42 -21.21 8.58
N ASP A 114 -12.04 -20.58 9.69
CA ASP A 114 -10.91 -19.64 9.69
C ASP A 114 -9.61 -20.39 9.35
N SER A 115 -8.75 -19.76 8.56
CA SER A 115 -7.45 -20.28 8.17
C SER A 115 -6.38 -19.21 8.31
N GLU A 116 -5.13 -19.65 8.43
CA GLU A 116 -3.98 -18.75 8.50
C GLU A 116 -3.54 -18.27 7.10
N PHE A 117 -2.88 -17.11 7.07
CA PHE A 117 -2.20 -16.62 5.87
C PHE A 117 -0.86 -17.34 5.65
N ASP A 118 -0.34 -17.28 4.42
CA ASP A 118 0.87 -18.01 4.03
C ASP A 118 2.16 -17.42 4.64
N SER A 119 3.01 -18.27 5.22
CA SER A 119 4.35 -17.86 5.69
C SER A 119 5.37 -17.84 4.54
N PRO A 120 6.34 -16.90 4.51
CA PRO A 120 6.67 -15.89 5.51
C PRO A 120 6.07 -14.48 5.25
N LEU A 121 5.26 -14.31 4.21
CA LEU A 121 4.82 -12.97 3.77
C LEU A 121 3.35 -12.64 4.10
N GLY A 122 2.64 -13.55 4.76
CA GLY A 122 1.24 -13.40 5.16
C GLY A 122 1.03 -12.72 6.52
N GLU A 123 2.11 -12.39 7.23
CA GLU A 123 2.03 -11.67 8.51
C GLU A 123 1.65 -10.19 8.27
N SER A 124 0.68 -9.69 9.04
CA SER A 124 0.27 -8.27 9.05
C SER A 124 0.60 -7.63 10.40
N SER A 125 0.84 -6.32 10.41
CA SER A 125 0.92 -5.53 11.63
C SER A 125 -0.34 -4.66 11.76
N GLY A 126 -0.68 -4.21 12.97
CA GLY A 126 -1.83 -3.31 13.17
C GLY A 126 -1.74 -1.99 12.38
N ALA A 127 -0.53 -1.58 11.95
CA ALA A 127 -0.33 -0.44 11.06
C ALA A 127 -0.72 -0.74 9.59
N ALA A 128 -0.54 -1.98 9.15
CA ALA A 128 -1.01 -2.44 7.83
C ALA A 128 -2.53 -2.59 7.80
N ASP A 129 -3.16 -3.02 8.90
CA ASP A 129 -4.60 -3.19 8.98
C ASP A 129 -5.37 -1.86 8.85
N ILE A 130 -4.82 -0.76 9.36
CA ILE A 130 -5.42 0.57 9.24
C ILE A 130 -5.14 1.26 7.89
N PHE A 131 -4.36 0.66 6.99
CA PHE A 131 -4.04 1.28 5.70
C PHE A 131 -5.30 1.64 4.88
N GLY A 132 -6.36 0.83 5.00
CA GLY A 132 -7.63 1.02 4.30
C GLY A 132 -8.46 2.23 4.75
N VAL A 133 -8.14 2.84 5.90
CA VAL A 133 -8.85 4.04 6.38
C VAL A 133 -8.14 5.32 5.92
N SER A 134 -8.91 6.39 5.68
CA SER A 134 -8.34 7.71 5.37
C SER A 134 -7.41 8.15 6.50
N GLY A 135 -6.12 8.33 6.21
CA GLY A 135 -5.10 8.72 7.19
C GLY A 135 -4.22 7.58 7.70
N GLY A 136 -4.54 6.30 7.46
CA GLY A 136 -3.79 5.16 8.02
C GLY A 136 -2.32 5.09 7.61
N VAL A 137 -2.01 5.36 6.33
CA VAL A 137 -0.63 5.39 5.82
C VAL A 137 0.20 6.49 6.46
N MET A 138 -0.42 7.67 6.60
CA MET A 138 0.22 8.84 7.18
C MET A 138 0.45 8.62 8.68
N GLU A 139 -0.54 8.07 9.38
CA GLU A 139 -0.47 7.68 10.80
C GLU A 139 0.66 6.67 11.04
N ALA A 140 0.76 5.62 10.23
CA ALA A 140 1.86 4.64 10.34
C ALA A 140 3.25 5.27 10.09
N ALA A 141 3.37 6.14 9.08
CA ALA A 141 4.61 6.83 8.76
C ALA A 141 5.03 7.81 9.88
N LEU A 142 4.07 8.54 10.45
CA LEU A 142 4.30 9.49 11.55
C LEU A 142 4.70 8.78 12.83
N ARG A 143 4.06 7.65 13.18
CA ARG A 143 4.46 6.82 14.34
C ARG A 143 5.91 6.38 14.22
N THR A 144 6.29 5.84 13.06
CA THR A 144 7.66 5.38 12.79
C THR A 144 8.66 6.55 12.83
N ALA A 145 8.30 7.70 12.26
CA ALA A 145 9.15 8.88 12.27
C ALA A 145 9.36 9.40 13.69
N TYR A 146 8.30 9.47 14.50
CA TYR A 146 8.36 9.88 15.90
C TYR A 146 9.31 8.99 16.69
N GLU A 147 9.13 7.67 16.63
CA GLU A 147 9.97 6.70 17.33
C GLU A 147 11.43 6.81 16.92
N LYS A 148 11.71 6.89 15.62
CA LYS A 148 13.08 7.01 15.12
C LYS A 148 13.77 8.32 15.49
N VAL A 149 13.04 9.42 15.57
CA VAL A 149 13.60 10.74 15.89
C VAL A 149 13.75 10.92 17.40
N THR A 150 12.76 10.48 18.18
CA THR A 150 12.69 10.75 19.61
C THR A 150 13.28 9.65 20.49
N GLY A 151 13.43 8.43 19.94
CA GLY A 151 13.83 7.22 20.67
C GLY A 151 12.75 6.67 21.61
N GLU A 152 11.54 7.22 21.58
CA GLU A 152 10.42 6.86 22.46
C GLU A 152 9.23 6.37 21.65
N GLU A 153 8.46 5.42 22.20
CA GLU A 153 7.20 4.99 21.62
C GLU A 153 6.24 6.17 21.49
N CYS A 154 5.54 6.26 20.35
CA CYS A 154 4.61 7.35 20.11
C CYS A 154 3.46 7.29 21.13
N PRO A 155 3.28 8.29 22.01
CA PRO A 155 2.37 8.20 23.15
C PRO A 155 0.90 8.18 22.75
N ASN A 156 0.57 8.63 21.54
CA ASN A 156 -0.79 8.57 21.03
C ASN A 156 -0.81 7.96 19.63
N LEU A 157 -1.18 6.69 19.57
CA LEU A 157 -1.27 5.93 18.33
C LEU A 157 -2.42 6.43 17.47
N ASN A 158 -3.51 6.92 18.07
CA ASN A 158 -4.70 7.37 17.34
C ASN A 158 -4.62 8.86 17.03
N PHE A 159 -4.25 9.22 15.80
CA PHE A 159 -4.45 10.58 15.30
C PHE A 159 -5.93 10.75 14.94
N GLU A 160 -6.79 10.86 15.95
CA GLU A 160 -8.24 11.02 15.74
C GLU A 160 -8.57 12.23 14.86
N GLN A 161 -7.72 13.26 14.91
CA GLN A 161 -7.80 14.47 14.09
C GLN A 161 -7.72 14.19 12.57
N VAL A 162 -7.14 13.07 12.14
CA VAL A 162 -7.10 12.67 10.72
C VAL A 162 -8.12 11.59 10.34
N ARG A 163 -8.96 11.16 11.30
CA ARG A 163 -10.09 10.24 11.07
C ARG A 163 -11.39 11.03 10.83
N GLY A 164 -12.40 10.42 10.19
CA GLY A 164 -13.70 11.06 9.90
C GLY A 164 -14.02 11.29 8.41
N LEU A 165 -15.13 11.99 8.09
CA LEU A 165 -15.64 12.17 6.71
C LEU A 165 -15.46 13.58 6.13
N GLN A 166 -14.82 14.49 6.88
CA GLN A 166 -14.52 15.84 6.36
C GLN A 166 -13.50 15.77 5.21
N GLY A 167 -13.71 16.59 4.17
CA GLY A 167 -12.94 16.55 2.92
C GLY A 167 -11.45 16.96 3.05
N THR A 168 -11.10 17.67 4.12
CA THR A 168 -9.70 17.96 4.49
C THR A 168 -9.59 17.86 6.00
N LYS A 169 -8.46 17.34 6.49
CA LYS A 169 -8.20 17.13 7.91
C LYS A 169 -6.76 17.49 8.20
N GLU A 170 -6.51 18.05 9.38
CA GLU A 170 -5.21 18.56 9.78
C GLU A 170 -4.92 18.18 11.24
N CYS A 171 -3.64 17.98 11.53
CA CYS A 171 -3.11 17.66 12.85
C CYS A 171 -1.74 18.32 12.99
N THR A 172 -1.44 18.84 14.17
CA THR A 172 -0.09 19.30 14.54
C THR A 172 0.49 18.33 15.55
N ILE A 173 1.69 17.82 15.27
CA ILE A 173 2.41 16.88 16.12
C ILE A 173 3.71 17.54 16.55
N ASP A 174 3.93 17.62 17.86
CA ASP A 174 5.20 18.02 18.44
C ASP A 174 6.17 16.83 18.39
N ILE A 175 7.29 16.99 17.69
CA ILE A 175 8.37 16.00 17.61
C ILE A 175 9.58 16.52 18.40
N LYS A 176 9.35 16.80 19.69
CA LYS A 176 10.36 17.33 20.63
C LYS A 176 11.06 18.60 20.10
N GLY A 177 10.29 19.54 19.53
CA GLY A 177 10.80 20.85 19.08
C GLY A 177 10.24 21.35 17.75
#